data_AF-A0A485A2T3-F1
#
_entry.id   AF-A0A485A2T3-F1
#
_cell.length_a   1.000
_cell.length_b   1.000
_cell.length_c   1.000
_cell.angle_alpha   90.00
_cell.angle_beta   90.00
_cell.angle_gamma   90.00
#
_symmetry.space_group_name_H-M   'P 1'
#
loop_
_entity.id
_entity.type
_entity.pdbx_description
1 polymer ?
#
loop_
_entity_poly.entity_id
_entity_poly.type
_entity_poly.pdbx_seq_one_letter_code
_entity_poly.pdbx_strand_id
1 'polypeptide(L)'
;MVHSMANNTSHKLSHAMIRGRTYYTNFRLNDSTSFVRLSLGTDSRKQAEVIMNQIRPFIPLVQNGTMSLEEFKHKMQGYRAATKQDFG
;
A
#
# COMPACT_ATOMS: atom_id res chain seq x y z
N MET A 1 34.30 -3.83 -21.49
CA MET A 1 33.05 -3.26 -22.05
C MET A 1 31.91 -3.83 -21.23
N VAL A 2 31.57 -3.18 -20.12
CA VAL A 2 30.28 -2.49 -19.90
C VAL A 2 29.12 -3.08 -20.68
N HIS A 3 28.12 -3.61 -19.98
CA HIS A 3 26.73 -3.19 -20.16
C HIS A 3 26.06 -3.25 -18.79
N SER A 4 26.10 -2.09 -18.13
CA SER A 4 25.30 -1.76 -16.97
C SER A 4 23.83 -2.05 -17.29
N MET A 5 23.27 -3.12 -16.74
CA MET A 5 21.82 -3.22 -16.63
C MET A 5 21.40 -2.22 -15.57
N ALA A 6 21.13 -0.99 -16.01
CA ALA A 6 20.35 -0.04 -15.27
C ALA A 6 19.02 -0.72 -14.97
N ASN A 7 18.92 -1.28 -13.77
CA ASN A 7 17.69 -1.84 -13.27
C ASN A 7 16.75 -0.65 -13.18
N ASN A 8 15.90 -0.50 -14.18
CA ASN A 8 14.82 0.47 -14.20
C ASN A 8 13.84 -0.01 -13.13
N THR A 9 14.18 0.25 -11.86
CA THR A 9 13.27 0.19 -10.73
C THR A 9 12.24 1.27 -11.01
N SER A 10 11.29 0.91 -11.87
CA SER A 10 9.98 1.53 -11.90
C SER A 10 9.62 1.79 -10.46
N HIS A 11 9.30 3.03 -10.11
CA HIS A 11 8.64 3.40 -8.86
C HIS A 11 7.23 2.77 -8.79
N LYS A 12 7.14 1.46 -9.08
CA LYS A 12 6.02 0.60 -8.74
C LYS A 12 5.90 0.74 -7.24
N LEU A 13 4.75 1.24 -6.83
CA LEU A 13 4.27 1.06 -5.48
C LEU A 13 4.35 -0.43 -5.15
N SER A 14 5.45 -0.88 -4.56
CA SER A 14 5.56 -2.20 -3.99
C SER A 14 4.38 -2.34 -3.05
N HIS A 15 3.52 -3.32 -3.31
CA HIS A 15 2.24 -3.57 -2.64
C HIS A 15 1.03 -2.73 -3.07
N ALA A 16 1.05 -1.96 -4.17
CA ALA A 16 -0.17 -1.40 -4.72
C ALA A 16 -0.58 -2.02 -6.06
N MET A 17 -1.88 -2.24 -6.22
CA MET A 17 -2.50 -2.65 -7.49
C MET A 17 -3.65 -1.70 -7.81
N ILE A 18 -3.93 -1.50 -9.10
CA ILE A 18 -5.13 -0.80 -9.56
C ILE A 18 -6.11 -1.83 -10.11
N ARG A 19 -7.39 -1.76 -9.72
CA ARG A 19 -8.46 -2.57 -10.30
C ARG A 19 -9.61 -1.65 -10.67
N GLY A 20 -9.92 -1.57 -11.96
CA GLY A 20 -10.81 -0.53 -12.48
C GLY A 20 -10.15 0.84 -12.30
N ARG A 21 -10.82 1.74 -11.57
CA ARG A 21 -10.26 3.05 -11.21
C ARG A 21 -9.67 3.10 -9.81
N THR A 22 -9.86 2.10 -8.96
CA THR A 22 -9.48 2.19 -7.54
C THR A 22 -8.12 1.55 -7.28
N TYR A 23 -7.26 2.25 -6.54
CA TYR A 23 -6.00 1.70 -6.03
C TYR A 23 -6.25 0.83 -4.79
N TYR A 24 -5.44 -0.21 -4.58
CA TYR A 24 -5.51 -1.14 -3.45
C TYR A 24 -4.11 -1.39 -2.91
N THR A 25 -3.98 -1.58 -1.59
CA THR A 25 -2.82 -2.24 -0.99
C THR A 25 -2.99 -3.77 -1.06
N ASN A 26 -1.89 -4.49 -1.30
CA ASN A 26 -1.85 -5.94 -1.46
C ASN A 26 -0.55 -6.54 -0.89
N PHE A 27 -0.66 -7.38 0.14
CA PHE A 27 0.47 -8.10 0.74
C PHE A 27 0.03 -9.45 1.32
N ARG A 28 0.98 -10.39 1.45
CA ARG A 28 0.76 -11.71 2.06
C ARG A 28 1.02 -11.66 3.56
N LEU A 29 0.29 -12.43 4.36
CA LEU A 29 0.65 -12.69 5.75
C LEU A 29 1.75 -13.77 5.83
N ASN A 30 2.45 -13.84 6.96
CA ASN A 30 3.55 -14.81 7.13
C ASN A 30 3.09 -16.27 7.18
N ASP A 31 1.79 -16.54 7.36
CA ASP A 31 1.18 -17.86 7.21
C ASP A 31 1.17 -18.37 5.74
N SER A 32 1.65 -17.53 4.80
CA SER A 32 1.83 -17.75 3.36
C SER A 32 0.57 -18.05 2.54
N THR A 33 -0.55 -18.34 3.19
CA THR A 33 -1.83 -18.70 2.58
C THR A 33 -2.81 -17.54 2.56
N SER A 34 -2.68 -16.60 3.51
CA SER A 34 -3.58 -15.47 3.65
C SER A 34 -3.06 -14.24 2.91
N PHE A 35 -3.96 -13.59 2.16
CA PHE A 35 -3.67 -12.35 1.45
C PHE A 35 -4.54 -11.21 1.98
N VAL A 36 -3.90 -10.08 2.24
CA VAL A 36 -4.58 -8.83 2.57
C VAL A 36 -4.71 -7.99 1.31
N ARG A 37 -5.95 -7.67 0.94
CA ARG A 37 -6.27 -6.72 -0.13
C ARG A 37 -7.23 -5.67 0.40
N LEU A 38 -6.80 -4.43 0.44
CA LEU A 38 -7.61 -3.32 0.95
C LEU A 38 -7.59 -2.15 -0.04
N SER A 39 -8.75 -1.69 -0.47
CA SER A 39 -8.90 -0.53 -1.35
C SER A 39 -8.28 0.70 -0.69
N LEU A 40 -7.49 1.52 -1.37
CA LEU A 40 -7.04 2.82 -0.86
C LEU A 40 -8.14 3.90 -0.97
N GLY A 41 -9.28 3.58 -1.59
CA GLY A 41 -10.44 4.48 -1.67
C GLY A 41 -10.23 5.69 -2.58
N THR A 42 -9.26 5.63 -3.50
CA THR A 42 -8.94 6.71 -4.43
C THR A 42 -8.63 6.15 -5.81
N ASP A 43 -8.92 6.94 -6.83
CA ASP A 43 -8.51 6.76 -8.23
C ASP A 43 -7.37 7.69 -8.65
N SER A 44 -6.93 8.57 -7.76
CA SER A 44 -5.77 9.42 -7.97
C SER A 44 -4.49 8.68 -7.59
N ARG A 45 -3.59 8.56 -8.56
CA ARG A 45 -2.25 7.99 -8.34
C ARG A 45 -1.51 8.71 -7.22
N LYS A 46 -1.55 10.04 -7.21
CA LYS A 46 -0.86 10.87 -6.22
C LYS A 46 -1.37 10.60 -4.80
N GLN A 47 -2.69 10.55 -4.63
CA GLN A 47 -3.30 10.20 -3.34
C GLN A 47 -2.94 8.77 -2.92
N ALA A 48 -2.95 7.82 -3.86
CA ALA A 48 -2.54 6.45 -3.60
C ALA A 48 -1.08 6.35 -3.14
N GLU A 49 -0.17 7.10 -3.76
CA GLU A 49 1.25 7.16 -3.38
C GLU A 49 1.43 7.71 -1.96
N VAL A 50 0.72 8.78 -1.59
CA VAL A 50 0.74 9.35 -0.23
C VAL A 50 0.24 8.34 0.80
N ILE A 51 -0.93 7.74 0.58
CA ILE A 51 -1.51 6.77 1.52
C ILE A 51 -0.60 5.55 1.65
N MET A 52 -0.06 5.03 0.55
CA MET A 52 0.86 3.89 0.57
C MET A 52 2.13 4.18 1.36
N ASN A 53 2.73 5.36 1.21
CA ASN A 53 3.92 5.75 1.96
C ASN A 53 3.64 5.80 3.48
N GLN A 54 2.44 6.22 3.88
CA GLN A 54 2.03 6.25 5.29
C GLN A 54 1.79 4.85 5.86
N ILE A 55 1.17 3.94 5.10
CA ILE A 55 0.81 2.60 5.63
C ILE A 55 1.92 1.55 5.49
N ARG A 56 2.87 1.74 4.56
CA ARG A 56 3.93 0.76 4.26
C ARG A 56 4.72 0.30 5.50
N PRO A 57 5.10 1.16 6.46
CA PRO A 57 5.83 0.73 7.66
C PRO A 57 5.05 -0.26 8.55
N PHE A 58 3.71 -0.26 8.48
CA PHE A 58 2.89 -1.17 9.29
C PHE A 58 2.68 -2.54 8.65
N ILE A 59 2.92 -2.69 7.34
CA ILE A 59 2.79 -3.97 6.63
C ILE A 59 3.59 -5.09 7.33
N PRO A 60 4.91 -4.95 7.59
CA PRO A 60 5.66 -6.01 8.28
C PRO A 60 5.14 -6.32 9.70
N LEU A 61 4.55 -5.34 10.39
CA LEU A 61 3.94 -5.55 11.71
C LEU A 61 2.65 -6.38 11.62
N VAL A 62 1.86 -6.19 10.57
CA VAL A 62 0.70 -7.04 10.28
C VAL A 62 1.16 -8.45 9.89
N GLN A 63 2.21 -8.54 9.08
CA GLN A 63 2.75 -9.82 8.62
C GLN A 63 3.27 -10.68 9.77
N ASN A 64 3.99 -10.09 10.73
CA ASN A 64 4.57 -10.81 11.87
C ASN A 64 3.62 -10.94 13.07
N GLY A 65 2.37 -10.47 12.96
CA GLY A 65 1.36 -10.55 14.01
C GLY A 65 1.52 -9.55 15.16
N THR A 66 2.50 -8.64 15.10
CA THR A 66 2.64 -7.55 16.09
C THR A 66 1.47 -6.58 16.04
N MET A 67 0.87 -6.39 14.85
CA MET A 67 -0.30 -5.55 14.63
C MET A 67 -1.44 -6.37 14.03
N SER A 68 -2.64 -6.27 14.63
CA SER A 68 -3.84 -6.90 14.09
C SER A 68 -4.27 -6.24 12.77
N LEU A 69 -4.87 -7.03 11.87
CA LEU A 69 -5.42 -6.50 10.62
C LEU A 69 -6.50 -5.43 10.85
N GLU A 70 -7.26 -5.52 11.95
CA GLU A 70 -8.26 -4.53 12.33
C GLU A 70 -7.62 -3.18 12.71
N GLU A 71 -6.54 -3.20 13.49
CA GLU A 71 -5.79 -2.00 13.83
C GLU A 71 -5.21 -1.35 12.57
N PHE A 72 -4.64 -2.15 11.67
CA PHE A 72 -4.15 -1.67 10.38
C PHE A 72 -5.25 -1.02 9.53
N LYS A 73 -6.45 -1.63 9.48
CA LYS A 73 -7.61 -1.05 8.80
C LYS A 73 -8.01 0.30 9.39
N HIS A 74 -8.03 0.42 10.71
CA HIS A 74 -8.37 1.67 11.39
C HIS A 74 -7.35 2.78 11.08
N LYS A 75 -6.05 2.50 11.14
CA LYS A 75 -5.00 3.48 10.74
C LYS A 75 -5.15 3.91 9.29
N MET A 76 -5.39 2.96 8.38
CA MET A 76 -5.60 3.23 6.96
C MET A 76 -6.84 4.10 6.71
N GLN A 77 -7.92 3.96 7.47
CA GLN A 77 -9.08 4.86 7.38
C GLN A 77 -8.69 6.31 7.71
N GLY A 78 -7.88 6.52 8.76
CA GLY A 78 -7.37 7.84 9.13
C GLY A 78 -6.55 8.49 8.01
N TYR A 79 -5.62 7.75 7.40
CA TYR A 79 -4.79 8.27 6.30
C TYR A 79 -5.59 8.63 5.05
N ARG A 80 -6.63 7.86 4.73
CA ARG A 80 -7.54 8.20 3.63
C ARG A 80 -8.31 9.49 3.89
N ALA A 81 -8.82 9.65 5.11
CA ALA A 81 -9.56 10.85 5.49
C ALA A 81 -8.68 12.10 5.38
N ALA A 82 -7.46 12.04 5.93
CA ALA A 82 -6.48 13.12 5.83
C ALA A 82 -6.10 13.43 4.38
N THR A 83 -5.77 12.41 3.58
CA THR A 83 -5.41 12.59 2.16
C THR A 83 -6.56 13.16 1.35
N LYS A 84 -7.80 12.75 1.63
CA LYS A 84 -8.98 13.32 0.96
C LYS A 84 -9.20 14.78 1.33
N GLN A 85 -8.85 15.19 2.55
CA GLN A 85 -8.92 16.61 2.95
C GLN A 85 -7.83 17.45 2.28
N ASP A 86 -6.62 16.91 2.11
CA ASP A 86 -5.49 17.63 1.51
C ASP A 86 -5.57 17.76 -0.02
N PHE A 87 -6.29 16.85 -0.68
CA PHE A 87 -6.34 16.73 -2.16
C PHE A 87 -7.76 16.66 -2.74
N GLY A 88 -8.79 16.88 -1.91
CA GLY A 88 -10.21 16.78 -2.29
C GLY A 88 -10.85 18.10 -2.69
#